data_AF-A0A1H6XVD4-F1
#
_entry.id   AF-A0A1H6XVD4-F1
#
_cell.length_a   1.000
_cell.length_b   1.000
_cell.length_c   1.000
_cell.angle_alpha   90.00
_cell.angle_beta   90.00
_cell.angle_gamma   90.00
#
_symmetry.space_group_name_H-M   'P 1'
#
loop_
_entity.id
_entity.type
_entity.pdbx_description
1 polymer ?
#
loop_
_entity_poly.entity_id
_entity_poly.type
_entity_poly.pdbx_seq_one_letter_code
_entity_poly.pdbx_strand_id
1 'polypeptide(L)'
;MNFNKLYTLLFLGLLLISCSPKTIGGLSKEEYASWKQQKKELTPEGYKNLVETNEQLAEENRSFSEKEANLNQVIEDKNNEISRLTQQLSRMGTQASGDRPVADTETNPWDRGVVFKVQLAAFDDYDLRELTENGSDLKIIDQDGYIKYVLGQFRDYEMADAFKKKLRKIGVKEAWIVPYKDGERVPLKEVLTEVIE
;
A
#
# COMPACT_ATOMS: atom_id res chain seq x y z
N MET A 1 34.72 28.42 -58.39
CA MET A 1 34.89 27.30 -57.43
C MET A 1 34.55 27.80 -56.01
N ASN A 2 33.28 28.16 -55.78
CA ASN A 2 32.81 28.88 -54.57
C ASN A 2 31.96 28.01 -53.63
N PHE A 3 31.89 26.70 -53.87
CA PHE A 3 31.07 25.78 -53.08
C PHE A 3 31.69 25.44 -51.71
N ASN A 4 33.02 25.43 -51.59
CA ASN A 4 33.70 25.04 -50.34
C ASN A 4 33.66 26.12 -49.25
N LYS A 5 33.40 27.38 -49.61
CA LYS A 5 33.22 28.49 -48.65
C LYS A 5 31.80 28.54 -48.07
N LEU A 6 30.81 28.05 -48.81
CA LEU A 6 29.41 27.98 -48.34
C LEU A 6 29.23 26.86 -47.30
N TYR A 7 29.84 25.69 -47.54
CA TYR A 7 29.79 24.58 -46.59
C TYR A 7 30.60 24.83 -45.31
N THR A 8 31.71 25.57 -45.38
CA THR A 8 32.48 25.94 -44.17
C THR A 8 31.72 26.95 -43.28
N LEU A 9 30.93 27.86 -43.86
CA LEU A 9 30.01 28.72 -43.11
C LEU A 9 28.81 27.95 -42.53
N LEU A 10 28.29 26.95 -43.25
CA LEU A 10 27.17 26.13 -42.80
C LEU A 10 27.59 25.12 -41.70
N PHE A 11 28.83 24.62 -41.74
CA PHE A 11 29.42 23.81 -40.66
C PHE A 11 29.79 24.62 -39.41
N LEU A 12 30.15 25.90 -39.56
CA LEU A 12 30.38 26.80 -38.42
C LEU A 12 29.05 27.21 -37.75
N GLY A 13 27.94 27.22 -38.51
CA GLY A 13 26.59 27.48 -37.99
C GLY A 13 25.96 26.32 -37.23
N LEU A 14 26.32 25.06 -37.52
CA LEU A 14 25.81 23.89 -36.79
C LEU A 14 26.56 23.61 -35.48
N LEU A 15 27.73 24.20 -35.26
CA LEU A 15 28.53 23.99 -34.04
C LEU A 15 28.12 24.90 -32.86
N LEU A 16 27.13 25.79 -33.04
CA LEU A 16 26.64 26.71 -32.01
C LEU A 16 25.32 26.28 -31.35
N ILE A 17 24.77 25.10 -31.69
CA ILE A 17 23.59 24.51 -31.02
C ILE A 17 24.03 23.46 -29.99
N SER A 18 24.99 23.82 -29.15
CA SER A 18 25.22 23.15 -27.87
C SER A 18 25.38 24.21 -26.79
N CYS A 19 24.39 25.10 -26.71
CA CYS A 19 24.20 25.90 -25.50
C CYS A 19 23.46 25.00 -24.50
N SER A 20 24.21 24.12 -23.83
CA SER A 20 23.72 23.54 -22.58
C SER A 20 23.29 24.70 -21.68
N PRO A 21 22.12 24.65 -21.02
CA PRO A 21 21.70 25.73 -20.13
C PRO A 21 22.84 25.99 -19.16
N LYS A 22 23.31 27.24 -19.10
CA LYS A 22 24.42 27.63 -18.23
C LYS A 22 24.02 27.32 -16.80
N THR A 23 24.50 26.20 -16.27
CA THR A 23 24.32 25.83 -14.88
C THR A 23 25.32 26.63 -14.07
N ILE A 24 24.83 27.38 -13.09
CA ILE A 24 25.69 28.09 -12.12
C ILE A 24 25.70 27.21 -10.88
N GLY A 25 26.79 26.46 -10.68
CA GLY A 25 26.92 25.56 -9.53
C GLY A 25 25.99 24.35 -9.55
N GLY A 26 25.62 23.84 -10.73
CA GLY A 26 24.76 22.66 -10.89
C GLY A 26 23.26 22.95 -10.93
N LEU A 27 22.84 24.19 -10.65
CA LEU A 27 21.45 24.64 -10.80
C LEU A 27 21.25 25.36 -12.13
N SER A 28 20.09 25.16 -12.75
CA SER A 28 19.65 25.98 -13.88
C SER A 28 19.50 27.45 -13.46
N LYS A 29 19.51 28.35 -14.44
CA LYS A 29 19.38 29.79 -14.20
C LYS A 29 18.03 30.16 -13.54
N GLU A 30 16.97 29.42 -13.88
CA GLU A 30 15.63 29.60 -13.32
C GLU A 30 15.57 29.15 -11.86
N GLU A 31 16.16 27.98 -11.55
CA GLU A 31 16.29 27.50 -10.17
C GLU A 31 17.15 28.43 -9.33
N TYR A 32 18.27 28.92 -9.86
CA TYR A 32 19.11 29.88 -9.14
C TYR A 32 18.34 31.17 -8.80
N ALA A 33 17.49 31.66 -9.71
CA ALA A 33 16.66 32.83 -9.46
C ALA A 33 15.58 32.56 -8.39
N SER A 34 14.94 31.39 -8.41
CA SER A 34 13.93 31.01 -7.42
C SER A 34 14.53 30.83 -6.02
N TRP A 35 15.67 30.14 -5.90
CA TRP A 35 16.40 30.00 -4.63
C TRP A 35 16.87 31.34 -4.06
N LYS A 36 17.30 32.26 -4.92
CA LYS A 36 17.67 33.62 -4.51
C LYS A 36 16.47 34.40 -3.98
N GLN A 37 15.29 34.23 -4.58
CA GLN A 37 14.06 34.84 -4.09
C GLN A 37 13.62 34.24 -2.75
N GLN A 38 13.60 32.91 -2.64
CA GLN A 38 13.28 32.21 -1.38
C GLN A 38 14.21 32.63 -0.23
N LYS A 39 15.51 32.76 -0.49
CA LYS A 39 16.48 33.26 0.50
C LYS A 39 16.19 34.69 0.98
N LYS A 40 15.61 35.53 0.12
CA LYS A 40 15.26 36.92 0.45
C LYS A 40 13.98 36.98 1.29
N GLU A 41 13.06 36.04 1.10
CA GLU A 41 11.80 35.92 1.84
C GLU A 41 11.99 35.19 3.19
N LEU A 42 13.08 34.46 3.37
CA LEU A 42 13.40 33.72 4.58
C LEU A 42 13.88 34.65 5.71
N THR A 43 13.00 34.95 6.66
CA THR A 43 13.35 35.68 7.89
C THR A 43 14.10 34.77 8.87
N PRO A 44 14.84 35.32 9.85
CA PRO A 44 15.50 34.51 10.88
C PRO A 44 14.53 33.61 11.67
N GLU A 45 13.33 34.10 11.97
CA GLU A 45 12.27 33.31 12.60
C GLU A 45 11.71 32.23 11.67
N GLY A 46 11.50 32.56 10.39
CA GLY A 46 11.06 31.59 9.39
C GLY A 46 12.09 30.47 9.17
N TYR A 47 13.38 30.81 9.18
CA TYR A 47 14.46 29.83 9.12
C TYR A 47 14.49 28.93 10.36
N LYS A 48 14.35 29.52 11.56
CA LYS A 48 14.27 28.76 12.81
C LYS A 48 13.11 27.76 12.79
N ASN A 49 11.91 28.20 12.42
CA ASN A 49 10.75 27.32 12.28
C ASN A 49 11.01 26.21 11.25
N LEU A 50 11.64 26.54 10.12
CA LEU A 50 11.95 25.54 9.08
C LEU A 50 12.94 24.48 9.60
N VAL A 51 13.94 24.87 10.38
CA VAL A 51 14.87 23.92 11.02
C VAL A 51 14.12 23.04 12.03
N GLU A 52 13.32 23.64 12.92
CA GLU A 52 12.54 22.90 13.92
C GLU A 52 11.56 21.90 13.26
N THR A 53 10.87 22.31 12.20
CA THR A 53 9.97 21.39 11.45
C THR A 53 10.73 20.27 10.74
N ASN A 54 11.91 20.55 10.19
CA ASN A 54 12.74 19.50 9.58
C ASN A 54 13.25 18.51 10.62
N GLU A 55 13.63 18.97 11.81
CA GLU A 55 14.02 18.11 12.92
C GLU A 55 12.84 17.23 13.38
N GLN A 56 11.64 17.80 13.54
CA GLN A 56 10.42 17.06 13.85
C GLN A 56 10.08 16.02 12.77
N LEU A 57 10.14 16.40 11.49
CA LEU A 57 9.91 15.47 10.38
C LEU A 57 10.93 14.34 10.34
N ALA A 58 12.20 14.63 10.66
CA ALA A 58 13.24 13.61 10.75
C ALA A 58 12.97 12.63 11.90
N GLU A 59 12.49 13.13 13.04
CA GLU A 59 12.10 12.30 14.19
C GLU A 59 10.86 11.45 13.89
N GLU A 60 9.84 12.01 13.25
CA GLU A 60 8.66 11.27 12.80
C GLU A 60 9.03 10.16 11.83
N ASN A 61 9.86 10.46 10.83
CA ASN A 61 10.35 9.48 9.86
C ASN A 61 11.14 8.35 10.53
N ARG A 62 11.99 8.66 11.52
CA ARG A 62 12.68 7.65 12.32
C ARG A 62 11.67 6.78 13.08
N SER A 63 10.68 7.40 13.73
CA SER A 63 9.65 6.67 14.48
C SER A 63 8.80 5.75 13.58
N PHE A 64 8.50 6.18 12.36
CA PHE A 64 7.77 5.37 11.39
C PHE A 64 8.63 4.20 10.89
N SER A 65 9.89 4.45 10.57
CA SER A 65 10.84 3.40 10.17
C SER A 65 11.02 2.34 11.28
N GLU A 66 11.09 2.75 12.55
CA GLU A 66 11.13 1.83 13.68
C GLU A 66 9.84 1.00 13.81
N LYS A 67 8.67 1.63 13.64
CA LYS A 67 7.39 0.90 13.64
C LYS A 67 7.30 -0.10 12.49
N GLU A 68 7.78 0.26 11.32
CA GLU A 68 7.83 -0.63 10.15
C GLU A 68 8.74 -1.84 10.41
N ALA A 69 9.93 -1.62 10.96
CA ALA A 69 10.84 -2.71 11.33
C ALA A 69 10.21 -3.65 12.38
N ASN A 70 9.57 -3.10 13.41
CA ASN A 70 8.86 -3.90 14.41
C ASN A 70 7.70 -4.71 13.80
N LEU A 71 6.90 -4.11 12.91
CA LEU A 71 5.81 -4.80 12.23
C LEU A 71 6.33 -5.94 11.34
N ASN A 72 7.41 -5.71 10.60
CA ASN A 72 8.02 -6.73 9.77
C ASN A 72 8.54 -7.91 10.60
N GLN A 73 9.14 -7.63 11.77
CA GLN A 73 9.54 -8.68 12.71
C GLN A 73 8.34 -9.49 13.23
N VAL A 74 7.25 -8.82 13.62
CA VAL A 74 6.02 -9.48 14.09
C VAL A 74 5.43 -10.37 12.99
N ILE A 75 5.43 -9.90 11.74
CA ILE A 75 4.95 -10.67 10.59
C ILE A 75 5.81 -11.93 10.39
N GLU A 76 7.13 -11.80 10.45
CA GLU A 76 8.04 -12.93 10.32
C GLU A 76 7.82 -13.97 11.43
N ASP A 77 7.70 -13.52 12.68
CA ASP A 77 7.44 -14.39 13.83
C ASP A 77 6.09 -15.13 13.67
N LYS A 78 5.06 -14.43 13.19
CA LYS A 78 3.74 -15.02 12.92
C LYS A 78 3.78 -16.01 11.75
N ASN A 79 4.54 -15.73 10.70
CA ASN A 79 4.73 -16.66 9.59
C ASN A 79 5.44 -17.94 10.03
N ASN A 80 6.44 -17.81 10.91
CA ASN A 80 7.13 -18.94 11.51
C ASN A 80 6.18 -19.76 12.40
N GLU A 81 5.31 -19.11 13.17
CA GLU A 81 4.27 -19.75 13.98
C GLU A 81 3.26 -20.52 13.12
N ILE A 82 2.74 -19.88 12.05
CA ILE A 82 1.82 -20.50 11.08
C ILE A 82 2.47 -21.74 10.46
N SER A 83 3.74 -21.66 10.06
CA SER A 83 4.46 -22.79 9.47
C SER A 83 4.56 -23.97 10.44
N ARG A 84 4.90 -23.71 11.72
CA ARG A 84 4.98 -24.73 12.77
C ARG A 84 3.61 -25.39 13.04
N LEU A 85 2.56 -24.59 13.18
CA LEU A 85 1.20 -25.09 13.41
C LEU A 85 0.69 -25.90 12.22
N THR A 86 0.96 -25.44 11.00
CA THR A 86 0.62 -26.16 9.77
C THR A 86 1.31 -27.52 9.72
N GLN A 87 2.62 -27.57 10.03
CA GLN A 87 3.36 -28.83 10.11
C GLN A 87 2.80 -29.77 11.19
N GLN A 88 2.40 -29.24 12.35
CA GLN A 88 1.79 -30.01 13.43
C GLN A 88 0.44 -30.60 13.01
N LEU A 89 -0.40 -29.80 12.33
CA LEU A 89 -1.69 -30.24 11.77
C LEU A 89 -1.50 -31.36 10.74
N SER A 90 -0.54 -31.23 9.82
CA SER A 90 -0.25 -32.29 8.84
C SER A 90 0.17 -33.60 9.52
N ARG A 91 0.96 -33.54 10.59
CA ARG A 91 1.40 -34.73 11.36
C ARG A 91 0.26 -35.37 12.17
N MET A 92 -0.67 -34.57 12.70
CA MET A 92 -1.85 -35.09 13.40
C MET A 92 -2.87 -35.69 12.41
N GLY A 93 -3.07 -35.06 11.25
CA GLY A 93 -3.98 -35.55 10.21
C GLY A 93 -3.56 -36.89 9.58
N THR A 94 -2.25 -37.15 9.46
CA THR A 94 -1.72 -38.44 8.98
C THR A 94 -1.81 -39.58 10.00
N GLN A 95 -1.96 -39.28 11.29
CA GLN A 95 -2.21 -40.30 12.32
C GLN A 95 -3.70 -40.65 12.49
N ALA A 96 -4.61 -39.75 12.09
CA ALA A 96 -6.05 -39.94 12.22
C ALA A 96 -6.73 -40.60 10.99
N SER A 97 -6.02 -40.74 9.87
CA SER A 97 -6.61 -41.13 8.58
C SER A 97 -6.01 -42.42 8.05
N GLY A 98 -6.46 -43.56 8.58
CA GLY A 98 -6.50 -44.78 7.79
C GLY A 98 -7.48 -44.59 6.64
N ASP A 99 -6.95 -44.51 5.43
CA ASP A 99 -7.61 -44.69 4.13
C ASP A 99 -8.83 -43.80 3.84
N ARG A 100 -8.58 -42.66 3.18
CA ARG A 100 -9.50 -42.00 2.22
C ARG A 100 -8.72 -40.91 1.45
N PRO A 101 -8.72 -40.93 0.10
CA PRO A 101 -8.12 -39.86 -0.67
C PRO A 101 -9.09 -38.67 -0.63
N VAL A 102 -8.80 -37.68 0.21
CA VAL A 102 -9.50 -36.39 0.14
C VAL A 102 -8.81 -35.59 -0.95
N ALA A 103 -9.54 -35.39 -2.04
CA ALA A 103 -9.11 -34.54 -3.14
C ALA A 103 -8.65 -33.18 -2.62
N ASP A 104 -7.46 -32.75 -3.06
CA ASP A 104 -6.96 -31.39 -2.97
C ASP A 104 -8.00 -30.44 -3.59
N THR A 105 -8.93 -29.98 -2.76
CA THR A 105 -9.59 -28.71 -3.02
C THR A 105 -8.75 -27.71 -2.26
N GLU A 106 -8.04 -26.85 -2.98
CA GLU A 106 -7.31 -25.71 -2.39
C GLU A 106 -8.31 -24.84 -1.63
N THR A 107 -8.59 -25.20 -0.38
CA THR A 107 -9.49 -24.47 0.49
C THR A 107 -8.72 -23.24 0.94
N ASN A 108 -9.15 -22.08 0.44
CA ASN A 108 -8.58 -20.80 0.84
C ASN A 108 -8.58 -20.73 2.38
N PRO A 109 -7.44 -20.44 3.04
CA PRO A 109 -7.33 -20.43 4.50
C PRO A 109 -8.35 -19.52 5.19
N TRP A 110 -8.91 -18.55 4.48
CA TRP A 110 -9.94 -17.61 4.93
C TRP A 110 -11.38 -18.16 4.87
N ASP A 111 -11.58 -19.37 4.37
CA ASP A 111 -12.91 -19.98 4.22
C ASP A 111 -13.30 -20.88 5.41
N ARG A 112 -12.44 -21.01 6.42
CA ARG A 112 -12.72 -21.76 7.66
C ARG A 112 -12.71 -20.84 8.88
N GLY A 113 -13.63 -21.03 9.82
CA GLY A 113 -13.77 -20.23 11.04
C GLY A 113 -14.28 -18.81 10.81
N VAL A 114 -14.23 -17.97 11.85
CA VAL A 114 -14.69 -16.57 11.76
C VAL A 114 -13.63 -15.70 11.07
N VAL A 115 -14.06 -14.90 10.10
CA VAL A 115 -13.24 -13.92 9.37
C VAL A 115 -14.01 -12.61 9.22
N PHE A 116 -13.38 -11.51 9.60
CA PHE A 116 -13.86 -10.16 9.41
C PHE A 116 -13.23 -9.56 8.15
N LYS A 117 -14.04 -9.34 7.12
CA LYS A 117 -13.61 -8.73 5.86
C LYS A 117 -13.94 -7.23 5.88
N VAL A 118 -12.97 -6.38 5.57
CA VAL A 118 -13.19 -4.92 5.47
C VAL A 118 -13.48 -4.55 4.02
N GLN A 119 -14.71 -4.12 3.77
CA GLN A 119 -15.22 -3.80 2.43
C GLN A 119 -15.25 -2.28 2.24
N LEU A 120 -14.86 -1.82 1.05
CA LEU A 120 -14.81 -0.41 0.65
C LEU A 120 -16.12 0.03 0.01
N ALA A 121 -16.66 -0.82 -0.88
CA ALA A 121 -17.87 -0.58 -1.65
C ALA A 121 -18.43 -1.90 -2.20
N ALA A 122 -19.73 -1.90 -2.47
CA ALA A 122 -20.43 -2.92 -3.23
C ALA A 122 -21.26 -2.19 -4.29
N PHE A 123 -20.80 -2.20 -5.54
CA PHE A 123 -21.47 -1.53 -6.65
C PHE A 123 -22.22 -2.57 -7.49
N ASP A 124 -23.40 -2.23 -7.97
CA ASP A 124 -24.21 -3.01 -8.91
C ASP A 124 -23.81 -2.76 -10.38
N ASP A 125 -23.42 -1.52 -10.71
CA ASP A 125 -23.29 -1.08 -12.12
C ASP A 125 -21.91 -0.50 -12.52
N TYR A 126 -20.95 -0.41 -11.58
CA TYR A 126 -19.64 0.18 -11.84
C TYR A 126 -18.49 -0.79 -11.55
N ASP A 127 -17.86 -1.27 -12.62
CA ASP A 127 -16.68 -2.10 -12.55
C ASP A 127 -15.40 -1.25 -12.51
N LEU A 128 -14.87 -1.07 -11.31
CA LEU A 128 -13.60 -0.39 -11.06
C LEU A 128 -12.38 -1.31 -11.22
N ARG A 129 -12.53 -2.57 -11.73
CA ARG A 129 -11.41 -3.50 -11.96
C ARG A 129 -10.27 -2.87 -12.77
N GLU A 130 -10.61 -2.00 -13.71
CA GLU A 130 -9.63 -1.27 -14.55
C GLU A 130 -8.83 -0.21 -13.78
N LEU A 131 -9.34 0.26 -12.64
CA LEU A 131 -8.69 1.27 -11.79
C LEU A 131 -7.82 0.66 -10.69
N THR A 132 -7.93 -0.65 -10.47
CA THR A 132 -7.18 -1.36 -9.45
C THR A 132 -5.92 -1.95 -10.09
N GLU A 133 -4.81 -1.22 -10.03
CA GLU A 133 -3.52 -1.76 -10.47
C GLU A 133 -3.20 -3.05 -9.68
N ASN A 134 -2.83 -4.10 -10.41
CA ASN A 134 -2.44 -5.41 -9.89
C ASN A 134 -1.30 -5.25 -8.88
N GLY A 135 -1.62 -5.26 -7.58
CA GLY A 135 -0.63 -5.07 -6.52
C GLY A 135 -1.20 -4.64 -5.16
N SER A 136 -2.49 -4.31 -5.06
CA SER A 136 -3.14 -4.08 -3.77
C SER A 136 -3.82 -5.36 -3.26
N ASP A 137 -3.90 -5.55 -1.94
CA ASP A 137 -4.70 -6.60 -1.25
C ASP A 137 -6.21 -6.51 -1.52
N LEU A 138 -6.59 -5.80 -2.57
CA LEU A 138 -7.95 -5.54 -3.00
C LEU A 138 -8.49 -6.78 -3.73
N LYS A 139 -9.27 -7.57 -3.01
CA LYS A 139 -10.04 -8.67 -3.60
C LYS A 139 -11.35 -8.13 -4.15
N ILE A 140 -11.61 -8.46 -5.41
CA ILE A 140 -12.86 -8.15 -6.10
C ILE A 140 -13.69 -9.43 -6.12
N ILE A 141 -14.86 -9.40 -5.47
CA ILE A 141 -15.76 -10.54 -5.36
C ILE A 141 -17.05 -10.20 -6.10
N ASP A 142 -17.36 -10.96 -7.14
CA ASP A 142 -18.64 -10.92 -7.83
C ASP A 142 -19.61 -11.88 -7.12
N GLN A 143 -20.63 -11.33 -6.48
CA GLN A 143 -21.62 -12.13 -5.77
C GLN A 143 -22.95 -11.37 -5.67
N ASP A 144 -24.05 -12.06 -6.01
CA ASP A 144 -25.42 -11.54 -5.96
C ASP A 144 -25.68 -10.33 -6.89
N GLY A 145 -24.92 -10.21 -8.00
CA GLY A 145 -25.03 -9.07 -8.93
C GLY A 145 -24.34 -7.80 -8.43
N TYR A 146 -23.54 -7.88 -7.37
CA TYR A 146 -22.72 -6.79 -6.86
C TYR A 146 -21.23 -7.12 -6.95
N ILE A 147 -20.45 -6.14 -7.38
CA ILE A 147 -18.98 -6.15 -7.35
C ILE A 147 -18.54 -5.61 -5.99
N LYS A 148 -18.02 -6.50 -5.13
CA LYS A 148 -17.57 -6.18 -3.77
C LYS A 148 -16.07 -5.95 -3.76
N TYR A 149 -15.65 -4.80 -3.24
CA TYR A 149 -14.25 -4.40 -3.10
C TYR A 149 -13.78 -4.63 -1.66
N VAL A 150 -12.93 -5.63 -1.43
CA VAL A 150 -12.43 -6.04 -0.10
C VAL A 150 -10.96 -5.72 0.03
N LEU A 151 -10.57 -4.86 0.97
CA LEU A 151 -9.18 -4.40 1.14
C LEU A 151 -8.46 -5.06 2.34
N GLY A 152 -9.07 -6.08 2.94
CA GLY A 152 -8.45 -6.79 4.05
C GLY A 152 -9.36 -7.87 4.66
N GLN A 153 -8.73 -8.90 5.22
CA GLN A 153 -9.38 -9.99 5.93
C GLN A 153 -8.65 -10.22 7.25
N PHE A 154 -9.40 -10.31 8.34
CA PHE A 154 -8.86 -10.37 9.70
C PHE A 154 -9.54 -11.48 10.48
N ARG A 155 -8.80 -12.16 11.36
CA ARG A 155 -9.36 -13.10 12.34
C ARG A 155 -9.87 -12.40 13.60
N ASP A 156 -9.35 -11.22 13.87
CA ASP A 156 -9.66 -10.42 15.03
C ASP A 156 -10.53 -9.21 14.64
N TYR A 157 -11.56 -8.95 15.45
CA TYR A 157 -12.50 -7.86 15.20
C TYR A 157 -11.85 -6.49 15.45
N GLU A 158 -11.02 -6.35 16.49
CA GLU A 158 -10.38 -5.08 16.83
C GLU A 158 -9.40 -4.64 15.72
N MET A 159 -8.65 -5.58 15.15
CA MET A 159 -7.80 -5.34 13.98
C MET A 159 -8.62 -4.87 12.77
N ALA A 160 -9.76 -5.52 12.50
CA ALA A 160 -10.66 -5.10 11.42
C ALA A 160 -11.25 -3.69 11.67
N ASP A 161 -11.61 -3.37 12.91
CA ASP A 161 -12.12 -2.05 13.29
C ASP A 161 -11.06 -0.95 13.21
N ALA A 162 -9.85 -1.24 13.67
CA ALA A 162 -8.70 -0.33 13.54
C ALA A 162 -8.38 -0.05 12.07
N PHE A 163 -8.38 -1.09 11.22
CA PHE A 163 -8.15 -0.94 9.79
C PHE A 163 -9.25 -0.11 9.12
N LYS A 164 -10.53 -0.42 9.38
CA LYS A 164 -11.67 0.39 8.92
C LYS A 164 -11.55 1.87 9.32
N LYS A 165 -11.17 2.15 10.58
CA LYS A 165 -10.97 3.53 11.07
C LYS A 165 -9.87 4.26 10.29
N LYS A 166 -8.75 3.58 9.98
CA LYS A 166 -7.67 4.13 9.15
C LYS A 166 -8.17 4.46 7.74
N LEU A 167 -8.92 3.55 7.11
CA LEU A 167 -9.49 3.76 5.77
C LEU A 167 -10.43 4.98 5.73
N ARG A 168 -11.27 5.15 6.74
CA ARG A 168 -12.14 6.32 6.86
C ARG A 168 -11.35 7.62 7.03
N LYS A 169 -10.24 7.59 7.77
CA LYS A 169 -9.36 8.75 7.97
C LYS A 169 -8.71 9.22 6.67
N ILE A 170 -8.39 8.30 5.76
CA ILE A 170 -7.79 8.61 4.45
C ILE A 170 -8.84 8.88 3.35
N GLY A 171 -10.13 8.94 3.70
CA GLY A 171 -11.20 9.36 2.79
C GLY A 171 -12.17 8.27 2.33
N VAL A 172 -11.95 7.00 2.71
CA VAL A 172 -12.89 5.91 2.39
C VAL A 172 -13.99 5.84 3.45
N LYS A 173 -14.95 6.77 3.36
CA LYS A 173 -16.00 6.98 4.36
C LYS A 173 -16.92 5.77 4.53
N GLU A 174 -17.22 5.09 3.42
CA GLU A 174 -18.14 3.96 3.36
C GLU A 174 -17.47 2.62 3.73
N ALA A 175 -16.26 2.58 4.30
CA ALA A 175 -15.68 1.31 4.71
C ALA A 175 -16.50 0.65 5.84
N TRP A 176 -16.89 -0.62 5.72
CA TRP A 176 -17.56 -1.40 6.77
C TRP A 176 -16.97 -2.81 6.93
N ILE A 177 -17.26 -3.45 8.07
CA ILE A 177 -16.82 -4.82 8.38
C ILE A 177 -17.94 -5.79 8.06
N VAL A 178 -17.62 -6.86 7.33
CA VAL A 178 -18.52 -7.98 7.06
C VAL A 178 -17.94 -9.24 7.66
N PRO A 179 -18.63 -9.87 8.62
CA PRO A 179 -18.20 -11.14 9.16
C PRO A 179 -18.63 -12.30 8.26
N TYR A 180 -17.74 -13.28 8.18
CA TYR A 180 -17.94 -14.56 7.54
C TYR A 180 -17.61 -15.66 8.55
N LYS A 181 -18.37 -16.75 8.55
CA LYS A 181 -18.09 -17.97 9.30
C LYS A 181 -18.11 -19.12 8.31
N ASP A 182 -16.99 -19.84 8.23
CA ASP A 182 -16.84 -20.98 7.32
C ASP A 182 -17.20 -20.66 5.85
N GLY A 183 -16.80 -19.47 5.39
CA GLY A 183 -17.04 -19.00 4.02
C GLY A 183 -18.42 -18.36 3.80
N GLU A 184 -19.35 -18.50 4.75
CA GLU A 184 -20.69 -17.92 4.67
C GLU A 184 -20.78 -16.58 5.41
N ARG A 185 -21.50 -15.62 4.84
CA ARG A 185 -21.72 -14.31 5.49
C ARG A 185 -22.69 -14.48 6.65
N VAL A 186 -22.30 -14.00 7.82
CA VAL A 186 -23.12 -14.06 9.05
C VAL A 186 -23.37 -12.66 9.63
N PRO A 187 -24.41 -12.47 10.46
CA PRO A 187 -24.61 -11.22 11.20
C PRO A 187 -23.48 -10.97 12.21
N LEU A 188 -23.04 -9.72 12.35
CA LEU A 188 -21.95 -9.36 13.26
C LEU A 188 -22.22 -9.75 14.72
N LYS A 189 -23.47 -9.68 15.16
CA LYS A 189 -23.88 -10.05 16.52
C LYS A 189 -23.59 -11.53 16.85
N GLU A 190 -23.67 -12.41 15.86
CA GLU A 190 -23.49 -13.85 16.03
C GLU A 190 -22.05 -14.19 16.39
N VAL A 191 -21.09 -13.54 15.73
CA VAL A 191 -19.66 -13.82 15.90
C VAL A 191 -19.00 -12.99 17.01
N LEU A 192 -19.58 -11.86 17.41
CA LEU A 192 -19.04 -11.07 18.53
C LEU A 192 -19.24 -11.75 19.88
N THR A 193 -20.20 -12.67 20.00
CA THR A 193 -20.46 -13.40 21.25
C THR A 193 -19.45 -14.55 21.44
N GLU A 194 -18.98 -15.16 20.35
CA GLU A 194 -18.03 -16.29 20.37
C GLU A 194 -16.56 -15.89 20.61
N VAL A 195 -16.22 -14.61 20.42
CA VAL A 195 -14.82 -14.10 20.53
C VAL A 195 -14.54 -13.48 21.92
N ILE A 196 -15.57 -13.30 22.75
CA ILE A 196 -15.48 -12.66 24.08
C ILE A 196 -15.60 -13.68 25.24
N GLU A 197 -15.81 -14.97 24.94
CA GLU A 197 -15.77 -16.07 25.93
C GLU A 197 -14.44 -16.83 25.94
#